data_AF-A0A2M8FAP8-F1
#
_entry.id   AF-A0A2M8FAP8-F1
#
_cell.length_a   1.000
_cell.length_b   1.000
_cell.length_c   1.000
_cell.angle_alpha   90.00
_cell.angle_beta   90.00
_cell.angle_gamma   90.00
#
_symmetry.space_group_name_H-M   'P 1'
#
loop_
_entity.id
_entity.type
_entity.pdbx_description
1 polymer ?
#
loop_
_entity_poly.entity_id
_entity_poly.type
_entity_poly.pdbx_seq_one_letter_code
_entity_poly.pdbx_strand_id
1 'polypeptide(L)'
;MKKAQITTTAAILFAVATIGIGLANAQGRASAQGTPATHERAFAQEHRGDRGQQLTAEQRTAVDTALEAGDYTAFINAHGTDSNIATRVSETQFNDMVEHRQERDTRREAVDKAIDTRDYAAFVKAVGTDAPFLDHINETNFPQFAEMHDLMRAGDWDGAKSIADELGIPAGQRNGQGQHDGMGMMKGGRGMNQFSAQR
;
A
#
# COMPACT_ATOMS: atom_id res chain seq x y z
N MET A 1 -20.94 42.67 -19.42
CA MET A 1 -21.19 41.50 -18.55
C MET A 1 -19.96 41.28 -17.69
N LYS A 2 -20.03 41.54 -16.37
CA LYS A 2 -18.89 41.40 -15.45
C LYS A 2 -18.86 39.97 -14.92
N LYS A 3 -17.77 39.23 -15.16
CA LYS A 3 -17.55 37.91 -14.57
C LYS A 3 -17.10 38.11 -13.12
N ALA A 4 -17.89 37.62 -12.17
CA ALA A 4 -17.51 37.57 -10.77
C ALA A 4 -16.49 36.43 -10.59
N GLN A 5 -15.30 36.75 -10.11
CA GLN A 5 -14.35 35.76 -9.61
C GLN A 5 -14.76 35.40 -8.18
N ILE A 6 -15.04 34.12 -7.95
CA ILE A 6 -15.33 33.57 -6.62
C ILE A 6 -13.97 33.14 -6.05
N THR A 7 -13.42 33.96 -5.17
CA THR A 7 -12.23 33.64 -4.39
C THR A 7 -12.66 32.81 -3.19
N THR A 8 -12.50 31.49 -3.26
CA THR A 8 -12.78 30.59 -2.13
C THR A 8 -11.54 30.51 -1.24
N THR A 9 -11.52 31.35 -0.20
CA THR A 9 -10.52 31.29 0.87
C THR A 9 -10.89 30.17 1.83
N ALA A 10 -10.28 28.99 1.68
CA ALA A 10 -10.37 27.94 2.69
C ALA A 10 -9.41 28.28 3.84
N ALA A 11 -9.95 28.83 4.93
CA ALA A 11 -9.22 28.96 6.19
C ALA A 11 -9.24 27.59 6.89
N ILE A 12 -8.16 26.82 6.74
CA ILE A 12 -7.97 25.58 7.49
C ILE A 12 -7.30 25.93 8.82
N LEU A 13 -8.09 25.94 9.88
CA LEU A 13 -7.69 26.27 11.23
C LEU A 13 -7.37 24.97 11.97
N PHE A 14 -6.12 24.50 11.88
CA PHE A 14 -5.66 23.35 12.65
C PHE A 14 -5.37 23.77 14.09
N ALA A 15 -6.28 23.41 15.00
CA ALA A 15 -6.03 23.44 16.43
C ALA A 15 -5.25 22.17 16.81
N VAL A 16 -3.93 22.29 17.00
CA VAL A 16 -3.10 21.21 17.54
C VAL A 16 -3.30 21.14 19.05
N ALA A 17 -4.10 20.19 19.51
CA ALA A 17 -4.15 19.81 20.92
C ALA A 17 -3.02 18.80 21.19
N THR A 18 -1.93 19.26 21.78
CA THR A 18 -0.85 18.41 22.31
C THR A 18 -1.36 17.63 23.52
N ILE A 19 -1.81 16.39 23.30
CA ILE A 19 -2.07 15.44 24.38
C ILE A 19 -0.71 14.92 24.85
N GLY A 20 -0.29 15.37 26.05
CA GLY A 20 0.91 14.89 26.72
C GLY A 20 0.81 13.39 27.03
N ILE A 21 1.68 12.59 26.41
CA ILE A 21 1.89 11.19 26.78
C ILE A 21 2.66 11.18 28.10
N GLY A 22 1.96 10.91 29.19
CA GLY A 22 2.55 10.68 30.50
C GLY A 22 3.35 9.38 30.51
N LEU A 23 4.66 9.48 30.73
CA LEU A 23 5.50 8.36 31.15
C LEU A 23 5.12 7.95 32.58
N ALA A 24 4.50 6.79 32.72
CA ALA A 24 4.55 6.03 33.96
C ALA A 24 4.69 4.56 33.62
N ASN A 25 5.79 3.93 34.03
CA ASN A 25 5.73 2.52 34.35
C ASN A 25 6.62 2.17 35.53
N ALA A 26 6.00 1.37 36.39
CA ALA A 26 6.31 1.13 37.78
C ALA A 26 7.54 0.25 37.97
N GLN A 27 8.22 0.51 39.07
CA GLN A 27 9.18 -0.39 39.69
C GLN A 27 8.48 -1.61 40.30
N GLY A 28 9.14 -2.76 40.21
CA GLY A 28 9.20 -3.72 41.32
C GLY A 28 8.43 -5.01 41.15
N ARG A 29 9.16 -6.10 40.83
CA ARG A 29 9.12 -7.36 41.59
C ARG A 29 10.22 -8.31 41.12
N ALA A 30 11.22 -8.51 41.98
CA ALA A 30 12.25 -9.53 41.85
C ALA A 30 11.99 -10.62 42.90
N SER A 31 11.89 -11.87 42.46
CA SER A 31 12.03 -13.16 43.16
C SER A 31 11.51 -14.22 42.17
N ALA A 32 12.09 -15.37 41.87
CA ALA A 32 13.32 -16.05 42.23
C ALA A 32 13.41 -17.31 41.31
N GLN A 33 14.55 -18.01 41.36
CA GLN A 33 14.75 -19.44 41.07
C GLN A 33 14.95 -19.92 39.63
N GLY A 34 16.17 -20.46 39.41
CA GLY A 34 16.31 -21.86 39.00
C GLY A 34 16.59 -22.12 37.52
N THR A 35 17.86 -22.15 37.15
CA THR A 35 18.34 -22.85 35.95
C THR A 35 18.13 -24.36 36.10
N PRO A 36 17.83 -25.05 34.98
CA PRO A 36 18.83 -25.98 34.50
C PRO A 36 19.11 -25.80 33.00
N ALA A 37 20.39 -25.95 32.68
CA ALA A 37 20.93 -25.90 31.34
C ALA A 37 20.30 -26.99 30.46
N THR A 38 19.63 -26.57 29.40
CA THR A 38 19.38 -27.40 28.22
C THR A 38 19.98 -26.65 27.04
N HIS A 39 20.97 -27.27 26.40
CA HIS A 39 21.55 -26.80 25.15
C HIS A 39 20.51 -26.90 24.03
N GLU A 40 19.52 -26.00 24.00
CA GLU A 40 18.81 -25.69 22.79
C GLU A 40 19.69 -24.75 21.98
N ARG A 41 20.14 -25.25 20.82
CA ARG A 41 20.72 -24.42 19.76
C ARG A 41 19.78 -23.24 19.55
N ALA A 42 20.21 -22.08 20.03
CA ALA A 42 19.71 -20.81 19.55
C ALA A 42 19.78 -20.90 18.02
N PHE A 43 18.62 -20.99 17.40
CA PHE A 43 18.43 -20.57 16.02
C PHE A 43 18.69 -19.06 16.06
N ALA A 44 19.98 -18.70 16.11
CA ALA A 44 20.46 -17.37 15.85
C ALA A 44 19.96 -17.06 14.46
N GLN A 45 18.83 -16.35 14.43
CA GLN A 45 18.25 -15.71 13.28
C GLN A 45 19.12 -14.48 12.94
N GLU A 46 20.43 -14.69 12.86
CA GLU A 46 21.39 -13.70 12.44
C GLU A 46 21.66 -13.92 10.95
N HIS A 47 21.44 -12.84 10.20
CA HIS A 47 21.74 -12.69 8.77
C HIS A 47 20.79 -13.39 7.77
N ARG A 48 19.50 -13.02 7.84
CA ARG A 48 18.81 -12.71 6.57
C ARG A 48 19.28 -11.33 6.13
N GLY A 49 20.29 -11.31 5.28
CA GLY A 49 20.82 -10.09 4.69
C GLY A 49 19.70 -9.23 4.10
N ASP A 50 19.75 -7.94 4.43
CA ASP A 50 19.52 -6.82 3.51
C ASP A 50 18.37 -6.98 2.50
N ARG A 51 17.20 -7.41 2.98
CA ARG A 51 15.94 -6.98 2.34
C ARG A 51 15.63 -5.64 2.98
N GLY A 52 15.69 -4.57 2.19
CA GLY A 52 15.47 -3.19 2.65
C GLY A 52 14.42 -3.14 3.75
N GLN A 53 14.79 -2.58 4.90
CA GLN A 53 14.03 -2.65 6.15
C GLN A 53 12.54 -2.37 5.87
N GLN A 54 11.74 -3.43 5.87
CA GLN A 54 10.30 -3.28 5.72
C GLN A 54 9.80 -2.63 7.01
N LEU A 55 9.07 -1.53 6.87
CA LEU A 55 8.41 -0.88 8.01
C LEU A 55 7.59 -1.92 8.78
N THR A 56 7.70 -1.89 10.11
CA THR A 56 6.85 -2.65 11.01
C THR A 56 5.39 -2.20 10.85
N ALA A 57 4.43 -3.00 11.34
CA ALA A 57 3.01 -2.63 11.27
C ALA A 57 2.73 -1.28 11.94
N GLU A 58 3.32 -1.04 13.11
CA GLU A 58 3.20 0.20 13.86
C GLU A 58 3.76 1.39 13.09
N GLN A 59 4.94 1.23 12.48
CA GLN A 59 5.54 2.28 11.65
C GLN A 59 4.68 2.58 10.41
N ARG A 60 4.08 1.57 9.76
CA ARG A 60 3.17 1.80 8.63
C ARG A 60 1.96 2.63 9.06
N THR A 61 1.33 2.27 10.17
CA THR A 61 0.23 3.06 10.73
C THR A 61 0.65 4.50 11.03
N ALA A 62 1.82 4.70 11.64
CA ALA A 62 2.35 6.04 11.91
C ALA A 62 2.63 6.84 10.63
N VAL A 63 3.15 6.19 9.58
CA VAL A 63 3.35 6.80 8.27
C VAL A 63 2.01 7.19 7.63
N ASP A 64 1.01 6.31 7.67
CA ASP A 64 -0.33 6.59 7.14
C ASP A 64 -0.97 7.78 7.86
N THR A 65 -0.91 7.81 9.20
CA THR A 65 -1.42 8.93 10.00
C THR A 65 -0.68 10.24 9.67
N ALA A 66 0.64 10.19 9.47
CA ALA A 66 1.41 11.38 9.10
C ALA A 66 1.04 11.90 7.70
N LEU A 67 0.83 11.01 6.73
CA LEU A 67 0.36 11.38 5.39
C LEU A 67 -1.05 11.99 5.43
N GLU A 68 -1.93 11.46 6.27
CA GLU A 68 -3.28 12.02 6.46
C GLU A 68 -3.28 13.39 7.13
N ALA A 69 -2.38 13.59 8.11
CA ALA A 69 -2.22 14.86 8.80
C ALA A 69 -1.42 15.90 7.99
N GLY A 70 -0.73 15.49 6.91
CA GLY A 70 0.23 16.34 6.21
C GLY A 70 1.44 16.72 7.09
N ASP A 71 1.80 15.88 8.05
CA ASP A 71 2.89 16.16 9.00
C ASP A 71 4.19 15.50 8.54
N TYR A 72 5.03 16.29 7.85
CA TYR A 72 6.34 15.84 7.37
C TYR A 72 7.25 15.38 8.52
N THR A 73 7.22 16.04 9.67
CA THR A 73 8.10 15.67 10.79
C THR A 73 7.68 14.32 11.39
N ALA A 74 6.38 14.11 11.58
CA ALA A 74 5.85 12.81 12.00
C ALA A 74 6.17 11.71 10.98
N PHE A 75 6.11 12.00 9.68
CA PHE A 75 6.46 11.06 8.61
C PHE A 75 7.92 10.61 8.68
N ILE A 76 8.86 11.54 8.87
CA ILE A 76 10.28 11.20 9.06
C ILE A 76 10.48 10.34 10.31
N ASN A 77 9.88 10.74 11.43
CA ASN A 77 9.99 10.01 12.69
C ASN A 77 9.40 8.60 12.62
N ALA A 78 8.31 8.41 11.86
CA ALA A 78 7.65 7.11 11.69
C ALA A 78 8.53 6.08 10.97
N HIS A 79 9.49 6.51 10.14
CA HIS A 79 10.46 5.62 9.50
C HIS A 79 11.62 5.20 10.42
N GLY A 80 11.69 5.77 11.62
CA GLY A 80 12.78 5.55 12.58
C GLY A 80 13.90 6.58 12.45
N THR A 81 14.54 6.90 13.58
CA THR A 81 15.59 7.92 13.68
C THR A 81 16.84 7.59 12.88
N ASP A 82 17.12 6.31 12.65
CA ASP A 82 18.26 5.83 11.87
C ASP A 82 17.95 5.75 10.37
N SER A 83 16.72 6.09 9.96
CA SER A 83 16.33 6.07 8.56
C SER A 83 16.91 7.26 7.80
N ASN A 84 17.36 7.01 6.58
CA ASN A 84 17.82 8.07 5.68
C ASN A 84 16.67 8.72 4.89
N ILE A 85 15.41 8.57 5.33
CA ILE A 85 14.24 9.01 4.57
C ILE A 85 14.24 10.53 4.35
N ALA A 86 14.71 11.31 5.32
CA ALA A 86 14.84 12.77 5.22
C ALA A 86 15.81 13.23 4.12
N THR A 87 16.72 12.35 3.68
CA THR A 87 17.63 12.62 2.55
C THR A 87 17.04 12.20 1.20
N ARG A 88 15.99 11.39 1.20
CA ARG A 88 15.37 10.79 0.00
C ARG A 88 14.06 11.46 -0.40
N VAL A 89 13.31 11.92 0.59
CA VAL A 89 12.03 12.58 0.42
C VAL A 89 12.17 13.96 1.04
N SER A 90 12.16 14.99 0.22
CA SER A 90 12.07 16.37 0.69
C SER A 90 10.65 16.70 1.16
N GLU A 91 10.49 17.79 1.90
CA GLU A 91 9.17 18.28 2.30
C GLU A 91 8.26 18.57 1.09
N THR A 92 8.82 19.12 0.00
CA THR A 92 8.08 19.31 -1.26
C THR A 92 7.58 17.98 -1.82
N GLN A 93 8.45 16.95 -1.90
CA GLN A 93 8.06 15.64 -2.39
C GLN A 93 7.03 14.96 -1.48
N PHE A 94 7.14 15.18 -0.16
CA PHE A 94 6.13 14.71 0.79
C PHE A 94 4.78 15.39 0.56
N ASN A 95 4.74 16.70 0.35
CA ASN A 95 3.50 17.41 0.05
C ASN A 95 2.87 16.91 -1.27
N ASP A 96 3.68 16.68 -2.31
CA ASP A 96 3.20 16.06 -3.56
C ASP A 96 2.60 14.67 -3.32
N MET A 97 3.21 13.86 -2.43
CA MET A 97 2.67 12.54 -2.04
C MET A 97 1.33 12.66 -1.30
N VAL A 98 1.20 13.63 -0.40
CA VAL A 98 -0.03 13.89 0.37
C VAL A 98 -1.15 14.32 -0.57
N GLU A 99 -0.89 15.30 -1.45
CA GLU A 99 -1.86 15.77 -2.44
C GLU A 99 -2.32 14.62 -3.34
N HIS A 100 -1.38 13.84 -3.89
CA HIS A 100 -1.73 12.73 -4.75
C HIS A 100 -2.53 11.62 -4.03
N ARG A 101 -2.25 11.38 -2.74
CA ARG A 101 -3.04 10.45 -1.91
C ARG A 101 -4.46 10.97 -1.73
N GLN A 102 -4.63 12.24 -1.38
CA GLN A 102 -5.94 12.86 -1.21
C GLN A 102 -6.77 12.83 -2.49
N GLU A 103 -6.16 13.13 -3.64
CA GLU A 103 -6.82 13.04 -4.94
C GLU A 103 -7.27 11.61 -5.25
N ARG A 104 -6.41 10.63 -4.98
CA ARG A 104 -6.74 9.21 -5.19
C ARG A 104 -7.87 8.75 -4.27
N ASP A 105 -7.85 9.15 -3.00
CA ASP A 105 -8.85 8.75 -2.01
C ASP A 105 -10.21 9.41 -2.34
N THR A 106 -10.22 10.71 -2.69
CA THR A 106 -11.41 11.42 -3.19
C THR A 106 -11.98 10.74 -4.45
N ARG A 107 -11.10 10.35 -5.38
CA ARG A 107 -11.51 9.64 -6.59
C ARG A 107 -12.13 8.28 -6.27
N ARG A 108 -11.54 7.52 -5.34
CA ARG A 108 -12.08 6.21 -4.90
C ARG A 108 -13.47 6.37 -4.30
N GLU A 109 -13.66 7.33 -3.39
CA GLU A 109 -14.98 7.60 -2.79
C GLU A 109 -16.03 7.97 -3.85
N ALA A 110 -15.65 8.77 -4.85
CA ALA A 110 -16.55 9.12 -5.95
C ALA A 110 -16.94 7.90 -6.80
N VAL A 111 -16.00 6.98 -7.04
CA VAL A 111 -16.25 5.70 -7.73
C VAL A 111 -17.19 4.83 -6.93
N ASP A 112 -16.89 4.59 -5.65
CA ASP A 112 -17.71 3.74 -4.76
C ASP A 112 -19.14 4.26 -4.69
N LYS A 113 -19.30 5.58 -4.50
CA LYS A 113 -20.61 6.22 -4.49
C LYS A 113 -21.36 6.03 -5.80
N ALA A 114 -20.68 6.19 -6.94
CA ALA A 114 -21.31 6.02 -8.25
C ALA A 114 -21.78 4.58 -8.48
N ILE A 115 -21.00 3.60 -8.01
CA ILE A 115 -21.37 2.18 -8.05
C ILE A 115 -22.59 1.92 -7.16
N ASP A 116 -22.58 2.41 -5.91
CA ASP A 116 -23.68 2.24 -4.96
C ASP A 116 -25.00 2.82 -5.51
N THR A 117 -24.93 3.99 -6.15
CA THR A 117 -26.11 4.64 -6.74
C THR A 117 -26.42 4.16 -8.16
N ARG A 118 -25.65 3.21 -8.72
CA ARG A 118 -25.78 2.72 -10.10
C ARG A 118 -25.77 3.86 -11.14
N ASP A 119 -24.97 4.90 -10.89
CA ASP A 119 -24.80 6.06 -11.77
C ASP A 119 -23.57 5.91 -12.68
N TYR A 120 -23.79 5.41 -13.89
CA TYR A 120 -22.71 5.19 -14.87
C TYR A 120 -22.01 6.50 -15.28
N ALA A 121 -22.75 7.61 -15.41
CA ALA A 121 -22.17 8.88 -15.82
C ALA A 121 -21.25 9.45 -14.73
N ALA A 122 -21.65 9.36 -13.46
CA ALA A 122 -20.80 9.71 -12.34
C ALA A 122 -19.57 8.80 -12.24
N PHE A 123 -19.75 7.50 -12.52
CA PHE A 123 -18.66 6.53 -12.53
C PHE A 123 -17.61 6.89 -13.59
N VAL A 124 -17.99 7.08 -14.87
CA VAL A 124 -17.08 7.48 -15.96
C VAL A 124 -16.34 8.76 -15.62
N LYS A 125 -17.04 9.74 -15.04
CA LYS A 125 -16.43 11.00 -14.60
C LYS A 125 -15.39 10.79 -13.50
N ALA A 126 -15.67 9.93 -12.53
CA ALA A 126 -14.77 9.65 -11.41
C ALA A 126 -13.54 8.85 -11.87
N VAL A 127 -13.72 7.85 -12.74
CA VAL A 127 -12.61 7.01 -13.20
C VAL A 127 -11.76 7.66 -14.30
N GLY A 128 -12.31 8.63 -15.00
CA GLY A 128 -11.72 9.23 -16.19
C GLY A 128 -12.15 8.50 -17.46
N THR A 129 -12.30 9.26 -18.56
CA THR A 129 -12.81 8.74 -19.84
C THR A 129 -11.85 7.78 -20.54
N ASP A 130 -10.57 7.79 -20.18
CA ASP A 130 -9.52 7.00 -20.82
C ASP A 130 -9.21 5.71 -20.05
N ALA A 131 -10.07 5.33 -19.10
CA ALA A 131 -9.87 4.16 -18.26
C ALA A 131 -10.07 2.86 -19.08
N PRO A 132 -9.08 1.94 -19.16
CA PRO A 132 -9.16 0.74 -20.02
C PRO A 132 -10.33 -0.21 -19.73
N PHE A 133 -10.88 -0.21 -18.52
CA PHE A 133 -12.03 -1.07 -18.20
C PHE A 133 -13.36 -0.54 -18.77
N LEU A 134 -13.42 0.71 -19.23
CA LEU A 134 -14.57 1.25 -19.96
C LEU A 134 -14.75 0.59 -21.33
N ASP A 135 -13.75 -0.16 -21.82
CA ASP A 135 -13.89 -0.99 -23.01
C ASP A 135 -14.85 -2.17 -22.79
N HIS A 136 -15.06 -2.58 -21.54
CA HIS A 136 -15.92 -3.70 -21.15
C HIS A 136 -17.20 -3.25 -20.44
N ILE A 137 -17.17 -2.07 -19.82
CA ILE A 137 -18.27 -1.55 -19.02
C ILE A 137 -18.91 -0.36 -19.74
N ASN A 138 -20.22 -0.45 -19.98
CA ASN A 138 -21.04 0.59 -20.57
C ASN A 138 -22.33 0.79 -19.75
N GLU A 139 -23.12 1.79 -20.11
CA GLU A 139 -24.36 2.12 -19.39
C GLU A 139 -25.35 0.95 -19.29
N THR A 140 -25.38 0.07 -20.29
CA THR A 140 -26.32 -1.06 -20.34
C THR A 140 -25.93 -2.17 -19.35
N ASN A 141 -24.63 -2.45 -19.19
CA ASN A 141 -24.14 -3.52 -18.32
C ASN A 141 -23.61 -3.02 -16.95
N PHE A 142 -23.58 -1.70 -16.72
CA PHE A 142 -23.16 -1.10 -15.46
C PHE A 142 -23.89 -1.64 -14.22
N PRO A 143 -25.21 -1.92 -14.25
CA PRO A 143 -25.88 -2.53 -13.10
C PRO A 143 -25.32 -3.91 -12.71
N GLN A 144 -24.89 -4.72 -13.68
CA GLN A 144 -24.25 -6.02 -13.41
C GLN A 144 -22.85 -5.81 -12.81
N PHE A 145 -22.10 -4.82 -13.30
CA PHE A 145 -20.83 -4.44 -12.70
C PHE A 145 -20.99 -3.98 -11.24
N ALA A 146 -22.06 -3.23 -10.92
CA ALA A 146 -22.36 -2.84 -9.55
C ALA A 146 -22.70 -4.06 -8.66
N GLU A 147 -23.44 -5.02 -9.19
CA GLU A 147 -23.71 -6.29 -8.48
C GLU A 147 -22.43 -7.09 -8.24
N MET A 148 -21.54 -7.17 -9.23
CA MET A 148 -20.21 -7.76 -9.06
C MET A 148 -19.44 -7.08 -7.92
N HIS A 149 -19.46 -5.75 -7.84
CA HIS A 149 -18.83 -5.01 -6.75
C HIS A 149 -19.47 -5.30 -5.38
N ASP A 150 -20.81 -5.42 -5.32
CA ASP A 150 -21.52 -5.80 -4.11
C ASP A 150 -21.11 -7.19 -3.61
N LEU A 151 -20.99 -8.17 -4.52
CA LEU A 151 -20.52 -9.52 -4.22
C LEU A 151 -19.07 -9.53 -3.72
N MET A 152 -18.19 -8.75 -4.35
CA MET A 152 -16.80 -8.58 -3.88
C MET A 152 -16.73 -8.00 -2.46
N ARG A 153 -17.57 -7.01 -2.13
CA ARG A 153 -17.66 -6.45 -0.76
C ARG A 153 -18.20 -7.46 0.25
N ALA A 154 -19.12 -8.32 -0.17
CA ALA A 154 -19.64 -9.41 0.65
C ALA A 154 -18.65 -10.58 0.82
N GLY A 155 -17.55 -10.59 0.07
CA GLY A 155 -16.56 -11.67 0.05
C GLY A 155 -16.94 -12.87 -0.83
N ASP A 156 -18.00 -12.74 -1.65
CA ASP A 156 -18.39 -13.74 -2.64
C ASP A 156 -17.60 -13.53 -3.95
N TRP A 157 -16.36 -14.01 -3.92
CA TRP A 157 -15.45 -13.90 -5.06
C TRP A 157 -15.84 -14.78 -6.24
N ASP A 158 -16.52 -15.91 -5.98
CA ASP A 158 -16.94 -16.83 -7.03
C ASP A 158 -18.11 -16.24 -7.82
N GLY A 159 -19.12 -15.69 -7.13
CA GLY A 159 -20.23 -14.98 -7.76
C GLY A 159 -19.75 -13.74 -8.52
N ALA A 160 -18.88 -12.93 -7.92
CA ALA A 160 -18.28 -11.80 -8.61
C ALA A 160 -17.49 -12.22 -9.85
N LYS A 161 -16.75 -13.33 -9.78
CA LYS A 161 -16.00 -13.86 -10.92
C LYS A 161 -16.92 -14.29 -12.07
N SER A 162 -18.05 -14.94 -11.78
CA SER A 162 -19.03 -15.31 -12.82
C SER A 162 -19.53 -14.08 -13.58
N ILE A 163 -19.88 -13.00 -12.86
CA ILE A 163 -20.30 -11.75 -13.50
C ILE A 163 -19.14 -11.11 -14.29
N ALA A 164 -17.91 -11.12 -13.77
CA ALA A 164 -16.75 -10.60 -14.50
C ALA A 164 -16.52 -11.34 -15.83
N ASP A 165 -16.63 -12.67 -15.81
CA ASP A 165 -16.49 -13.53 -17.00
C ASP A 165 -17.61 -13.24 -18.03
N GLU A 166 -18.86 -13.01 -17.58
CA GLU A 166 -19.99 -12.60 -18.44
C GLU A 166 -19.79 -11.22 -19.07
N LEU A 167 -19.22 -10.27 -18.32
CA LEU A 167 -18.90 -8.93 -18.80
C LEU A 167 -17.65 -8.89 -19.69
N GLY A 168 -16.95 -10.03 -19.82
CA GLY A 168 -15.68 -10.11 -20.56
C GLY A 168 -14.56 -9.29 -19.91
N ILE A 169 -14.71 -8.94 -18.64
CA ILE A 169 -13.67 -8.25 -17.87
C ILE A 169 -12.60 -9.30 -17.61
N PRO A 170 -11.37 -9.14 -18.13
CA PRO A 170 -10.32 -10.09 -17.84
C PRO A 170 -10.12 -10.12 -16.34
N ALA A 171 -10.41 -11.27 -15.72
CA ALA A 171 -10.04 -11.53 -14.33
C ALA A 171 -8.52 -11.36 -14.29
N GLY A 172 -8.08 -10.17 -13.85
CA GLY A 172 -6.71 -9.74 -14.01
C GLY A 172 -5.82 -10.89 -13.58
N GLN A 173 -4.95 -11.34 -14.48
CA GLN A 173 -3.88 -12.24 -14.12
C GLN A 173 -3.26 -11.60 -12.88
N ARG A 174 -3.47 -12.21 -11.72
CA ARG A 174 -2.72 -11.90 -10.52
C ARG A 174 -1.28 -12.21 -10.92
N ASN A 175 -0.58 -11.23 -11.49
CA ASN A 175 0.85 -11.22 -11.77
C ASN A 175 1.61 -11.14 -10.43
N GLY A 176 1.31 -12.12 -9.58
CA GLY A 176 1.54 -12.19 -8.15
C GLY A 176 1.17 -13.56 -7.57
N GLN A 177 0.62 -14.50 -8.36
CA GLN A 177 0.86 -15.90 -8.07
C GLN A 177 2.31 -16.20 -8.42
N GLY A 178 3.12 -16.46 -7.40
CA GLY A 178 4.45 -17.01 -7.54
C GLY A 178 4.40 -18.37 -8.22
N GLN A 179 4.29 -18.37 -9.55
CA GLN A 179 4.86 -19.38 -10.41
C GLN A 179 6.39 -19.23 -10.28
N HIS A 180 6.87 -19.69 -9.13
CA HIS A 180 8.09 -20.47 -9.07
C HIS A 180 7.88 -21.73 -9.92
N ASP A 181 7.77 -21.56 -11.24
CA ASP A 181 8.12 -22.60 -12.18
C ASP A 181 9.64 -22.74 -12.09
N GLY A 182 10.06 -23.48 -11.06
CA GLY A 182 10.93 -24.63 -11.27
C GLY A 182 12.18 -24.45 -12.12
N MET A 183 12.83 -23.28 -12.19
CA MET A 183 14.21 -23.19 -12.65
C MET A 183 15.19 -23.55 -11.53
N GLY A 184 14.90 -24.66 -10.85
CA GLY A 184 15.98 -25.56 -10.45
C GLY A 184 16.43 -26.30 -11.71
N MET A 185 17.75 -26.49 -11.85
CA MET A 185 18.42 -27.23 -12.94
C MET A 185 18.95 -26.36 -14.10
N MET A 186 19.94 -25.51 -13.82
CA MET A 186 21.13 -25.47 -14.68
C MET A 186 22.34 -26.00 -13.91
N LYS A 187 22.23 -27.28 -13.57
CA LYS A 187 23.35 -28.16 -13.32
C LYS A 187 23.85 -28.61 -14.70
N GLY A 188 25.02 -28.14 -15.13
CA GLY A 188 25.79 -28.82 -16.17
C GLY A 188 26.44 -27.91 -17.21
N GLY A 189 27.78 -27.92 -17.22
CA GLY A 189 28.62 -27.37 -18.29
C GLY A 189 29.86 -26.69 -17.73
N ARG A 190 30.77 -27.38 -17.05
CA ARG A 190 31.90 -28.11 -17.67
C ARG A 190 32.59 -27.32 -18.79
N GLY A 191 33.82 -26.90 -18.49
CA GLY A 191 34.85 -26.42 -19.40
C GLY A 191 35.75 -25.46 -18.63
N MET A 192 36.81 -25.85 -17.93
CA MET A 192 37.82 -26.87 -18.21
C MET A 192 38.43 -26.73 -19.61
N ASN A 193 39.21 -25.67 -19.78
CA ASN A 193 40.43 -25.56 -20.58
C ASN A 193 41.31 -24.58 -19.77
N GLN A 194 42.29 -24.98 -18.96
CA GLN A 194 43.50 -25.74 -19.25
C GLN A 194 44.32 -25.14 -20.41
N PHE A 195 45.53 -24.68 -20.06
CA PHE A 195 46.66 -24.26 -20.90
C PHE A 195 46.48 -22.92 -21.64
N SER A 196 47.43 -21.99 -21.67
CA SER A 196 48.90 -22.13 -21.65
C SER A 196 49.61 -20.85 -21.16
N ALA A 197 50.70 -21.06 -20.44
CA ALA A 197 51.78 -20.10 -20.21
C ALA A 197 52.55 -19.75 -21.51
N GLN A 198 53.45 -18.76 -21.37
CA GLN A 198 54.49 -18.29 -22.32
C GLN A 198 53.93 -17.30 -23.37
N ARG A 199 54.56 -16.14 -23.62
CA ARG A 199 55.95 -15.70 -23.44
C ARG A 199 56.00 -14.18 -23.48
#